data_AF-A0A150IN97-F1
#
_entry.id   AF-A0A150IN97-F1
#
_cell.length_a   1.000
_cell.length_b   1.000
_cell.length_c   1.000
_cell.angle_alpha   90.00
_cell.angle_beta   90.00
_cell.angle_gamma   90.00
#
_symmetry.space_group_name_H-M   'P 1'
#
loop_
_entity.id
_entity.type
_entity.pdbx_description
1 polymer ?
#
loop_
_entity_poly.entity_id
_entity_poly.type
_entity_poly.pdbx_seq_one_letter_code
_entity_poly.pdbx_strand_id
1 'polypeptide(L)'
;MLIAVRNKKKKDEVEILEVRTGKIIVKYILVLAQDGERFVPKKFRKIEDEKEITLMPKESLKLLRSDTIYISKDHFVEDILNLFINMLKSYGAKFDFISLCKFCLIDNRINTKGTPYTYRSEPICEICAKSEITKDLTYKGIKDTKLAEKLLKRYSDVDRVLMVFDPKFDPTKDSSITMYDRIDSSPLDIKIYKISDLDIFDEFKDRFLVAESAPRNDRLSCSLRKMASSRSALLAMMV
;
A
#
# COMPACT_ATOMS: atom_id res chain seq x y z
N MET A 1 11.34 14.48 -21.46
CA MET A 1 11.43 13.20 -20.71
C MET A 1 10.36 12.28 -21.24
N LEU A 2 10.74 11.08 -21.70
CA LEU A 2 9.80 10.09 -22.23
C LEU A 2 9.55 9.01 -21.18
N ILE A 3 8.28 8.68 -20.94
CA ILE A 3 7.90 7.64 -19.99
C ILE A 3 7.09 6.57 -20.71
N ALA A 4 7.57 5.34 -20.68
CA ALA A 4 6.85 4.18 -21.18
C ALA A 4 5.93 3.62 -20.08
N VAL A 5 4.63 3.64 -20.36
CA VAL A 5 3.57 3.05 -19.54
C VAL A 5 2.81 2.05 -20.41
N ARG A 6 2.49 0.87 -19.88
CA ARG A 6 1.69 -0.09 -20.62
C ARG A 6 0.19 0.22 -20.50
N ASN A 7 -0.55 0.08 -21.60
CA ASN A 7 -2.01 0.14 -21.57
C ASN A 7 -2.59 -1.19 -21.04
N LYS A 8 -3.47 -1.13 -20.04
CA LYS A 8 -4.12 -2.34 -19.47
C LYS A 8 -5.08 -3.04 -20.44
N LYS A 9 -5.54 -2.38 -21.50
CA LYS A 9 -6.64 -2.89 -22.36
C LYS A 9 -6.20 -3.91 -23.42
N LYS A 10 -4.96 -3.86 -23.90
CA LYS A 10 -4.45 -4.79 -24.93
C LYS A 10 -3.00 -5.17 -24.64
N LYS A 11 -2.68 -6.45 -24.83
CA LYS A 11 -1.39 -7.01 -24.41
C LYS A 11 -0.19 -6.39 -25.15
N ASP A 12 -0.41 -5.91 -26.37
CA ASP A 12 0.66 -5.51 -27.29
C ASP A 12 0.75 -3.99 -27.53
N GLU A 13 0.04 -3.19 -26.73
CA GLU A 13 0.04 -1.73 -26.84
C GLU A 13 0.85 -1.10 -25.69
N VAL A 14 1.90 -0.36 -26.05
CA VAL A 14 2.73 0.42 -25.13
C VAL A 14 2.47 1.90 -25.37
N GLU A 15 2.15 2.64 -24.31
CA GLU A 15 2.01 4.10 -24.34
C GLU A 15 3.34 4.73 -23.95
N ILE A 16 3.84 5.66 -24.77
CA ILE A 16 5.00 6.48 -24.47
C ILE A 16 4.49 7.90 -24.26
N LEU A 17 4.73 8.45 -23.07
CA LEU A 17 4.25 9.74 -22.63
C LEU A 17 5.41 10.74 -22.69
N GLU A 18 5.24 11.83 -23.43
CA GLU A 18 6.17 12.96 -23.35
C GLU A 18 5.74 13.91 -22.25
N VAL A 19 6.63 14.11 -21.29
CA VAL A 19 6.40 14.92 -20.10
C VAL A 19 7.26 16.16 -20.15
N ARG A 20 6.63 17.32 -19.97
CA ARG A 20 7.32 18.57 -19.61
C ARG A 20 6.72 19.13 -18.33
N THR A 21 7.58 19.56 -17.41
CA THR A 21 7.16 20.20 -16.14
C THR A 21 6.13 19.38 -15.32
N GLY A 22 6.21 18.04 -15.36
CA GLY A 22 5.31 17.14 -14.64
C GLY A 22 3.89 17.00 -15.24
N LYS A 23 3.62 17.61 -16.40
CA LYS A 23 2.39 17.42 -17.17
C LYS A 23 2.67 16.62 -18.44
N ILE A 24 1.72 15.75 -18.81
CA ILE A 24 1.78 15.01 -20.07
C ILE A 24 1.33 15.95 -21.19
N ILE A 25 2.17 16.14 -22.21
CA ILE A 25 1.86 16.97 -23.38
C ILE A 25 1.46 16.08 -24.56
N VAL A 26 2.25 15.04 -24.82
CA VAL A 26 2.06 14.15 -25.97
C VAL A 26 1.93 12.72 -25.49
N LYS A 27 0.97 11.98 -26.06
CA LYS A 27 0.86 10.53 -25.86
C LYS A 27 1.13 9.83 -27.17
N TYR A 28 2.10 8.93 -27.19
CA TYR A 28 2.39 8.08 -28.32
C TYR A 28 1.91 6.66 -28.01
N ILE A 29 1.14 6.06 -28.91
CA ILE A 29 0.74 4.66 -28.81
C ILE A 29 1.57 3.85 -29.79
N LEU A 30 2.36 2.93 -29.24
CA LEU A 30 3.16 1.98 -29.98
C LEU A 30 2.47 0.62 -29.93
N VAL A 31 1.98 0.16 -31.08
CA VAL A 31 1.45 -1.19 -31.23
C VAL A 31 2.60 -2.09 -31.67
N LEU A 32 3.00 -2.99 -30.80
CA LEU A 32 4.02 -3.99 -31.06
C LEU A 32 3.36 -5.22 -31.68
N ALA A 33 4.07 -5.89 -32.57
CA ALA A 33 3.73 -7.24 -33.01
C ALA A 33 4.85 -8.17 -32.56
N GLN A 34 4.49 -9.34 -32.04
CA GLN A 34 5.45 -10.38 -31.71
C GLN A 34 5.80 -11.15 -32.99
N ASP A 35 7.08 -11.09 -33.37
CA ASP A 35 7.64 -11.89 -34.45
C ASP A 35 8.67 -12.85 -33.82
N GLY A 36 8.22 -14.05 -33.46
CA GLY A 36 8.99 -15.02 -32.68
C GLY A 36 9.39 -14.48 -31.30
N GLU A 37 10.69 -14.31 -31.06
CA GLU A 37 11.27 -13.77 -29.82
C GLU A 37 11.44 -12.24 -29.82
N ARG A 38 11.10 -11.55 -30.92
CA ARG A 38 11.35 -10.11 -31.09
C ARG A 38 10.05 -9.32 -31.18
N PHE A 39 9.99 -8.19 -30.49
CA PHE A 39 8.94 -7.19 -30.72
C PHE A 39 9.33 -6.26 -31.86
N VAL A 40 8.44 -6.14 -32.83
CA VAL A 40 8.58 -5.20 -33.95
C VAL A 40 7.47 -4.15 -33.88
N PRO A 41 7.79 -2.85 -33.97
CA PRO A 41 6.78 -1.81 -33.99
C PRO A 41 5.98 -1.87 -35.30
N LYS A 42 4.69 -2.18 -35.20
CA LYS A 42 3.79 -2.33 -36.37
C LYS A 42 3.05 -1.05 -36.69
N LYS A 43 2.55 -0.35 -35.66
CA LYS A 43 1.83 0.91 -35.81
C LYS A 43 2.30 1.90 -34.75
N PHE A 44 2.48 3.15 -35.16
CA PHE A 44 2.83 4.25 -34.27
C PHE A 44 1.78 5.35 -34.43
N ARG A 45 1.16 5.74 -33.32
CA ARG A 45 0.16 6.81 -33.31
C ARG A 45 0.59 7.88 -32.33
N LYS A 46 0.45 9.14 -32.72
CA LYS A 46 0.72 10.31 -31.89
C LYS A 46 -0.63 10.96 -31.57
N ILE A 47 -0.87 11.20 -30.30
CA ILE A 47 -2.04 11.91 -29.79
C ILE A 47 -1.53 13.20 -29.15
N GLU A 48 -1.83 14.34 -29.77
CA GLU A 48 -1.61 15.69 -29.26
C GLU A 48 -2.95 16.42 -29.26
N ASP A 49 -3.35 16.99 -28.12
CA ASP A 49 -4.55 17.82 -27.99
C ASP A 49 -5.79 17.23 -28.70
N GLU A 50 -6.06 15.94 -28.43
CA GLU A 50 -7.17 15.15 -28.98
C GLU A 50 -7.11 14.84 -30.49
N LYS A 51 -6.06 15.29 -31.19
CA LYS A 51 -5.81 14.93 -32.59
C LYS A 51 -4.94 13.67 -32.67
N GLU A 52 -5.47 12.64 -33.32
CA GLU A 52 -4.77 11.38 -33.57
C GLU A 52 -4.08 11.42 -34.95
N ILE A 53 -2.75 11.40 -34.95
CA ILE A 53 -1.92 11.36 -36.15
C ILE A 53 -1.24 9.99 -36.22
N THR A 54 -1.42 9.26 -37.31
CA THR A 54 -0.69 8.01 -37.54
C THR A 54 0.66 8.32 -38.17
N LEU A 55 1.73 7.86 -37.54
CA LEU A 55 3.11 8.08 -37.94
C LEU A 55 3.74 6.78 -38.48
N MET A 56 4.81 6.92 -39.26
CA MET A 56 5.53 5.76 -39.77
C MET A 56 6.28 5.05 -38.64
N PRO A 57 6.35 3.70 -38.63
CA PRO A 57 7.09 2.96 -37.61
C PRO A 57 8.56 3.38 -37.48
N LYS A 58 9.20 3.83 -38.56
CA LYS A 58 10.59 4.35 -38.53
C LYS A 58 10.76 5.58 -37.64
N GLU A 59 9.73 6.42 -37.51
CA GLU A 59 9.79 7.60 -36.66
C GLU A 59 9.77 7.24 -35.17
N SER A 60 9.10 6.14 -34.80
CA SER A 60 9.15 5.61 -33.44
C SER A 60 10.57 5.27 -33.01
N LEU A 61 11.38 4.67 -33.91
CA LEU A 61 12.77 4.32 -33.63
C LEU A 61 13.66 5.56 -33.46
N LYS A 62 13.39 6.65 -34.20
CA LYS A 62 14.10 7.91 -34.02
C LYS A 62 13.80 8.51 -32.64
N LEU A 63 12.53 8.49 -32.25
CA LEU A 63 12.07 9.01 -30.95
C LEU A 63 12.60 8.19 -29.77
N LEU A 64 12.64 6.86 -29.89
CA LEU A 64 13.21 5.98 -28.86
C LEU A 64 14.72 6.16 -28.68
N ARG A 65 15.43 6.62 -29.72
CA ARG A 65 16.88 6.87 -29.68
C ARG A 65 17.26 8.27 -29.22
N SER A 66 16.38 9.26 -29.37
CA SER A 66 16.70 10.66 -29.08
C SER A 66 16.81 10.94 -27.58
N ASP A 67 15.96 10.31 -26.77
CA ASP A 67 15.82 10.59 -25.34
C ASP A 67 15.98 9.34 -24.46
N THR A 68 16.30 9.54 -23.18
CA THR A 68 16.26 8.48 -22.16
C THR A 68 14.82 8.11 -21.82
N ILE A 69 14.49 6.82 -21.91
CA ILE A 69 13.14 6.30 -21.68
C ILE A 69 13.01 5.81 -20.24
N TYR A 70 12.02 6.32 -19.51
CA TYR A 70 11.71 5.85 -18.16
C TYR A 70 10.61 4.79 -18.21
N ILE A 71 10.89 3.59 -17.74
CA ILE A 71 9.95 2.45 -17.75
C ILE A 71 9.35 2.29 -16.35
N SER A 72 8.02 2.25 -16.29
CA SER A 72 7.30 2.02 -15.02
C SER A 72 7.17 0.54 -14.69
N LYS A 73 7.94 0.02 -13.72
CA LYS A 73 7.90 -1.41 -13.37
C LYS A 73 6.51 -1.90 -12.96
N ASP A 74 5.79 -1.10 -12.17
CA ASP A 74 4.48 -1.47 -11.57
C ASP A 74 3.35 -1.67 -12.59
N HIS A 75 3.57 -1.26 -13.84
CA HIS A 75 2.56 -1.30 -14.90
C HIS A 75 2.82 -2.38 -15.95
N PHE A 76 3.95 -3.08 -15.89
CA PHE A 76 4.25 -4.16 -16.83
C PHE A 76 4.10 -5.54 -16.17
N VAL A 77 3.75 -6.54 -17.00
CA VAL A 77 3.90 -7.96 -16.63
C VAL A 77 5.34 -8.34 -16.93
N GLU A 78 5.99 -9.11 -16.06
CA GLU A 78 7.45 -9.37 -16.13
C GLU A 78 7.91 -9.90 -17.49
N ASP A 79 7.18 -10.85 -18.09
CA ASP A 79 7.52 -11.42 -19.40
C ASP A 79 7.59 -10.35 -20.51
N ILE A 80 6.66 -9.40 -20.49
CA ILE A 80 6.52 -8.38 -21.53
C ILE A 80 7.49 -7.23 -21.27
N LEU A 81 7.78 -6.94 -20.00
CA LEU A 81 8.85 -6.04 -19.62
C LEU A 81 10.20 -6.54 -20.16
N ASN A 82 10.48 -7.84 -20.01
CA ASN A 82 11.71 -8.44 -20.50
C ASN A 82 11.82 -8.36 -22.03
N LEU A 83 10.75 -8.70 -22.74
CA LEU A 83 10.69 -8.58 -24.20
C LEU A 83 10.84 -7.13 -24.69
N PHE A 84 10.22 -6.17 -24.00
CA PHE A 84 10.35 -4.75 -24.33
C PHE A 84 11.76 -4.22 -24.06
N ILE A 85 12.40 -4.64 -22.96
CA ILE A 85 13.80 -4.31 -22.66
C ILE A 85 14.73 -4.90 -23.73
N ASN A 86 14.51 -6.15 -24.15
CA ASN A 86 15.30 -6.78 -25.20
C ASN A 86 15.17 -6.03 -26.53
N MET A 87 13.96 -5.55 -26.85
CA MET A 87 13.70 -4.67 -27.99
C MET A 87 14.47 -3.36 -27.86
N LEU A 88 14.38 -2.66 -26.72
CA LEU A 88 15.08 -1.39 -26.51
C LEU A 88 16.60 -1.53 -26.59
N LYS A 89 17.16 -2.61 -26.00
CA LYS A 89 18.58 -2.96 -26.10
C LYS A 89 19.01 -3.21 -27.55
N SER A 90 18.21 -3.94 -28.32
CA SER A 90 18.49 -4.23 -29.73
C SER A 90 18.55 -2.95 -30.58
N TYR A 91 17.76 -1.94 -30.22
CA TYR A 91 17.74 -0.65 -30.91
C TYR A 91 18.75 0.38 -30.39
N GLY A 92 19.46 0.09 -29.30
CA GLY A 92 20.45 0.97 -28.67
C GLY A 92 19.85 2.13 -27.88
N ALA A 93 18.61 2.01 -27.40
CA ALA A 93 17.95 3.05 -26.62
C ALA A 93 18.41 3.02 -25.15
N LYS A 94 18.61 4.20 -24.54
CA LYS A 94 18.89 4.35 -23.11
C LYS A 94 17.58 4.27 -22.32
N PHE A 95 17.54 3.44 -21.29
CA PHE A 95 16.36 3.29 -20.45
C PHE A 95 16.72 3.29 -18.96
N ASP A 96 15.83 3.87 -18.16
CA ASP A 96 15.88 3.89 -16.70
C ASP A 96 14.53 3.43 -16.13
N PHE A 97 14.52 3.06 -14.85
CA PHE A 97 13.30 2.62 -14.18
C PHE A 97 12.73 3.70 -13.28
N ILE A 98 11.41 3.81 -13.26
CA ILE A 98 10.69 4.74 -12.39
C ILE A 98 9.48 4.07 -11.74
N SER A 99 9.14 4.47 -10.53
CA SER A 99 7.86 4.14 -9.89
C SER A 99 6.85 5.23 -10.20
N LEU A 100 5.71 4.90 -10.80
CA LEU A 100 4.67 5.87 -11.11
C LEU A 100 3.42 5.60 -10.29
N CYS A 101 2.78 6.68 -9.87
CA CYS A 101 1.49 6.62 -9.19
C CYS A 101 0.35 6.52 -10.23
N LYS A 102 -0.46 5.46 -10.15
CA LYS A 102 -1.64 5.23 -11.00
C LYS A 102 -2.60 6.43 -11.03
N PHE A 103 -2.88 7.01 -9.86
CA PHE A 103 -3.80 8.16 -9.73
C PHE A 103 -3.32 9.38 -10.49
N CYS A 104 -2.01 9.65 -10.47
CA CYS A 104 -1.50 10.83 -11.14
C CYS A 104 -1.56 10.64 -12.66
N LEU A 105 -1.35 9.42 -13.17
CA LEU A 105 -1.58 9.08 -14.59
C LEU A 105 -3.03 9.33 -15.04
N ILE A 106 -4.02 9.04 -14.19
CA ILE A 106 -5.45 9.32 -14.47
C ILE A 106 -5.67 10.83 -14.60
N ASP A 107 -5.05 11.63 -13.75
CA ASP A 107 -5.13 13.10 -13.77
C ASP A 107 -4.23 13.76 -14.85
N ASN A 108 -3.63 12.98 -15.75
CA ASN A 108 -2.64 13.43 -16.75
C ASN A 108 -1.42 14.17 -16.15
N ARG A 109 -1.04 13.83 -14.92
CA ARG A 109 0.10 14.39 -14.19
C ARG A 109 1.11 13.30 -13.85
N ILE A 110 2.38 13.66 -13.83
CA ILE A 110 3.45 12.73 -13.47
C ILE A 110 4.25 13.32 -12.33
N ASN A 111 4.38 12.53 -11.27
CA ASN A 111 5.22 12.82 -10.13
C ASN A 111 6.32 11.77 -10.06
N THR A 112 7.56 12.23 -10.03
CA THR A 112 8.75 11.38 -9.91
C THR A 112 9.16 11.16 -8.44
N LYS A 113 8.55 11.91 -7.51
CA LYS A 113 8.68 11.63 -6.08
C LYS A 113 8.01 10.28 -5.82
N GLY A 114 8.72 9.38 -5.13
CA GLY A 114 8.25 8.03 -4.83
C GLY A 114 6.87 7.99 -4.16
N THR A 115 6.36 6.78 -3.96
CA THR A 115 5.02 6.51 -3.44
C THR A 115 5.09 5.99 -1.99
N PRO A 116 5.21 6.87 -0.98
CA PRO A 116 5.32 6.44 0.42
C PRO A 116 3.97 6.14 1.08
N TYR A 117 2.85 6.43 0.42
CA TYR A 117 1.51 6.24 0.98
C TYR A 117 0.79 5.07 0.32
N THR A 118 -0.19 4.50 1.01
CA THR A 118 -1.04 3.42 0.49
C THR A 118 -2.50 3.86 0.47
N TYR A 119 -3.22 3.52 -0.60
CA TYR A 119 -4.67 3.69 -0.70
C TYR A 119 -5.27 2.45 -1.38
N ARG A 120 -6.23 1.78 -0.72
CA ARG A 120 -6.84 0.52 -1.17
C ARG A 120 -5.81 -0.53 -1.58
N SER A 121 -4.75 -0.68 -0.78
CA SER A 121 -3.59 -1.56 -1.05
C SER A 121 -2.71 -1.18 -2.26
N GLU A 122 -2.92 -0.02 -2.87
CA GLU A 122 -2.05 0.49 -3.94
C GLU A 122 -1.16 1.65 -3.46
N PRO A 123 0.12 1.69 -3.87
CA PRO A 123 1.01 2.78 -3.50
C PRO A 123 0.66 4.08 -4.26
N ILE A 124 0.58 5.20 -3.53
CA ILE A 124 0.19 6.52 -4.00
C ILE A 124 1.19 7.60 -3.54
N CYS A 125 1.33 8.68 -4.31
CA CYS A 125 2.17 9.83 -3.91
C CYS A 125 1.44 10.78 -2.94
N GLU A 126 2.17 11.64 -2.23
CA GLU A 126 1.60 12.58 -1.26
C GLU A 126 0.51 13.50 -1.86
N ILE A 127 0.74 13.98 -3.08
CA ILE A 127 -0.15 14.95 -3.75
C ILE A 127 -1.49 14.28 -4.07
N CYS A 128 -1.41 13.08 -4.67
CA CYS A 128 -2.57 12.31 -5.05
C CYS A 128 -3.32 11.78 -3.78
N ALA A 129 -2.60 11.44 -2.70
CA ALA A 129 -3.20 11.10 -1.40
C ALA A 129 -3.99 12.27 -0.77
N LYS A 130 -3.39 13.47 -0.73
CA LYS A 130 -4.08 14.67 -0.24
C LYS A 130 -5.32 14.99 -1.07
N SER A 131 -5.22 14.91 -2.40
CA SER A 131 -6.37 15.19 -3.25
C SER A 131 -7.53 14.23 -3.00
N GLU A 132 -7.27 12.93 -2.82
CA GLU A 132 -8.35 11.98 -2.54
C GLU A 132 -8.99 12.22 -1.17
N ILE A 133 -8.19 12.46 -0.13
CA ILE A 133 -8.77 12.79 1.18
C ILE A 133 -9.62 14.07 1.12
N THR A 134 -9.14 15.11 0.42
CA THR A 134 -9.93 16.34 0.28
C THR A 134 -11.23 16.13 -0.49
N LYS A 135 -11.25 15.28 -1.53
CA LYS A 135 -12.47 14.95 -2.28
C LYS A 135 -13.48 14.23 -1.38
N ASP A 136 -13.03 13.24 -0.63
CA ASP A 136 -13.89 12.46 0.26
C ASP A 136 -14.42 13.28 1.44
N LEU A 137 -13.59 14.12 2.06
CA LEU A 137 -14.02 15.04 3.11
C LEU A 137 -15.04 16.06 2.59
N THR A 138 -14.82 16.59 1.39
CA THR A 138 -15.76 17.51 0.75
C THR A 138 -17.10 16.82 0.49
N TYR A 139 -17.09 15.56 0.04
CA TYR A 139 -18.29 14.75 -0.13
C TYR A 139 -19.06 14.56 1.19
N LYS A 140 -18.34 14.40 2.31
CA LYS A 140 -18.92 14.33 3.67
C LYS A 140 -19.31 15.68 4.26
N GLY A 141 -19.03 16.79 3.58
CA GLY A 141 -19.30 18.15 4.07
C GLY A 141 -18.32 18.67 5.14
N ILE A 142 -17.20 17.99 5.36
CA ILE A 142 -16.18 18.35 6.37
C ILE A 142 -15.14 19.27 5.71
N LYS A 143 -14.95 20.47 6.28
CA LYS A 143 -14.00 21.47 5.74
C LYS A 143 -12.60 21.42 6.35
N ASP A 144 -12.43 20.70 7.46
CA ASP A 144 -11.18 20.68 8.22
C ASP A 144 -10.15 19.69 7.66
N THR A 145 -9.44 20.12 6.61
CA THR A 145 -8.39 19.33 5.95
C THR A 145 -7.09 19.23 6.75
N LYS A 146 -6.85 20.15 7.70
CA LYS A 146 -5.60 20.22 8.48
C LYS A 146 -5.38 18.98 9.37
N LEU A 147 -6.45 18.43 9.94
CA LEU A 147 -6.36 17.22 10.75
C LEU A 147 -6.01 16.01 9.88
N ALA A 148 -6.65 15.88 8.72
CA ALA A 148 -6.37 14.83 7.75
C ALA A 148 -4.90 14.84 7.29
N GLU A 149 -4.31 16.01 7.03
CA GLU A 149 -2.90 16.09 6.63
C GLU A 149 -1.93 15.61 7.73
N LYS A 150 -2.24 15.90 9.00
CA LYS A 150 -1.44 15.42 10.13
C LYS A 150 -1.55 13.91 10.28
N LEU A 151 -2.77 13.37 10.15
CA LEU A 151 -3.02 11.94 10.23
C LEU A 151 -2.36 11.18 9.07
N LEU A 152 -2.38 11.74 7.86
CA LEU A 152 -1.73 11.15 6.69
C LEU A 152 -0.22 10.98 6.91
N LYS A 153 0.46 11.99 7.47
CA LYS A 153 1.89 11.91 7.81
C LYS A 153 2.22 10.85 8.86
N ARG A 154 1.28 10.55 9.76
CA ARG A 154 1.48 9.56 10.82
C ARG A 154 1.24 8.13 10.34
N TYR A 155 0.11 7.88 9.67
CA TYR A 155 -0.32 6.52 9.35
C TYR A 155 0.16 6.02 7.99
N SER A 156 0.60 6.92 7.10
CA SER A 156 1.00 6.61 5.71
C SER A 156 -0.07 5.84 4.90
N ASP A 157 -1.31 5.80 5.38
CA ASP A 157 -2.41 5.01 4.82
C ASP A 157 -3.65 5.90 4.75
N VAL A 158 -4.16 6.09 3.54
CA VAL A 158 -5.30 6.97 3.26
C VAL A 158 -6.60 6.38 3.82
N ASP A 159 -6.80 5.06 3.73
CA ASP A 159 -8.05 4.42 4.17
C ASP A 159 -8.21 4.56 5.69
N ARG A 160 -7.12 4.40 6.43
CA ARG A 160 -7.11 4.63 7.88
C ARG A 160 -7.47 6.06 8.25
N VAL A 161 -6.99 7.04 7.49
CA VAL A 161 -7.32 8.45 7.73
C VAL A 161 -8.81 8.68 7.49
N LEU A 162 -9.35 8.16 6.38
CA LEU A 162 -10.77 8.32 6.03
C LEU A 162 -11.71 7.67 7.05
N MET A 163 -11.30 6.54 7.62
CA MET A 163 -12.02 5.82 8.66
C MET A 163 -12.24 6.66 9.93
N VAL A 164 -11.28 7.52 10.29
CA VAL A 164 -11.42 8.44 11.46
C VAL A 164 -12.54 9.45 11.26
N PHE A 165 -12.82 9.82 10.00
CA PHE A 165 -13.86 10.79 9.65
C PHE A 165 -15.22 10.12 9.36
N ASP A 166 -15.35 8.81 9.53
CA ASP A 166 -16.64 8.13 9.40
C ASP A 166 -17.49 8.30 10.67
N PRO A 167 -18.78 8.66 10.56
CA PRO A 167 -19.66 8.81 11.73
C PRO A 167 -19.94 7.49 12.46
N LYS A 168 -19.63 6.36 11.82
CA LYS A 168 -19.72 5.01 12.40
C LYS A 168 -18.42 4.55 13.05
N PHE A 169 -17.44 5.45 13.17
CA PHE A 169 -16.16 5.11 13.77
C PHE A 169 -16.33 4.85 15.26
N ASP A 170 -16.11 3.61 15.67
CA ASP A 170 -16.13 3.18 17.08
C ASP A 170 -14.69 3.23 17.64
N PRO A 171 -14.33 4.25 18.45
CA PRO A 171 -12.95 4.41 18.96
C PRO A 171 -12.49 3.29 19.91
N THR A 172 -13.42 2.46 20.38
CA THR A 172 -13.16 1.31 21.25
C THR A 172 -12.78 0.05 20.49
N LYS A 173 -13.17 -0.08 19.21
CA LYS A 173 -12.82 -1.23 18.37
C LYS A 173 -11.45 -1.06 17.73
N ASP A 174 -11.11 0.16 17.32
CA ASP A 174 -9.84 0.48 16.64
C ASP A 174 -8.90 1.28 17.54
N SER A 175 -8.45 0.65 18.62
CA SER A 175 -7.51 1.24 19.59
C SER A 175 -6.20 1.71 18.94
N SER A 176 -5.79 1.14 17.80
CA SER A 176 -4.56 1.53 17.08
C SER A 176 -4.56 2.97 16.59
N ILE A 177 -5.74 3.57 16.41
CA ILE A 177 -5.90 4.94 15.90
C ILE A 177 -5.98 5.96 17.05
N THR A 178 -6.56 5.56 18.18
CA THR A 178 -6.83 6.42 19.34
C THR A 178 -5.76 6.31 20.44
N MET A 179 -4.88 5.32 20.36
CA MET A 179 -3.79 5.13 21.32
C MET A 179 -2.73 6.21 21.11
N TYR A 180 -2.62 7.10 22.09
CA TYR A 180 -1.65 8.20 22.07
C TYR A 180 -0.25 7.70 22.40
N ASP A 181 -0.09 7.07 23.56
CA ASP A 181 1.18 6.53 24.06
C ASP A 181 0.99 5.14 24.67
N ARG A 182 1.98 4.27 24.46
CA ARG A 182 2.16 3.05 25.25
C ARG A 182 3.17 3.36 26.34
N ILE A 183 2.71 3.38 27.58
CA ILE A 183 3.61 3.32 28.72
C ILE A 183 3.90 1.84 28.91
N ASP A 184 4.94 1.36 28.25
CA ASP A 184 5.46 0.04 28.55
C ASP A 184 5.94 0.06 30.00
N SER A 185 5.46 -0.87 30.81
CA SER A 185 6.04 -1.04 32.14
C SER A 185 7.49 -1.45 31.91
N SER A 186 8.44 -0.59 32.30
CA SER A 186 9.80 -1.07 32.54
C SER A 186 9.68 -2.33 33.39
N PRO A 187 10.40 -3.43 33.09
CA PRO A 187 10.45 -4.55 34.02
C PRO A 187 10.87 -3.92 35.33
N LEU A 188 9.94 -3.90 36.29
CA LEU A 188 10.27 -3.41 37.60
C LEU A 188 11.43 -4.30 38.02
N ASP A 189 12.61 -3.72 38.32
CA ASP A 189 13.73 -4.41 38.97
C ASP A 189 13.36 -4.88 40.39
N ILE A 190 12.08 -5.17 40.62
CA ILE A 190 11.58 -5.90 41.76
C ILE A 190 11.99 -7.35 41.50
N LYS A 191 13.13 -7.72 42.07
CA LYS A 191 13.44 -9.12 42.31
C LYS A 191 12.25 -9.72 43.03
N ILE A 192 11.53 -10.60 42.35
CA ILE A 192 10.49 -11.41 42.96
C ILE A 192 11.21 -12.37 43.92
N TYR A 193 11.35 -11.96 45.18
CA TYR A 193 11.89 -12.82 46.23
C TYR A 193 10.82 -13.84 46.59
N LYS A 194 11.18 -15.13 46.59
CA LYS A 194 10.31 -16.15 47.19
C LYS A 194 10.37 -15.97 48.70
N ILE A 195 9.30 -16.33 49.40
CA ILE A 195 9.22 -16.26 50.88
C ILE A 195 10.36 -17.05 51.54
N SER A 196 10.86 -18.09 50.86
CA SER A 196 12.03 -18.88 51.24
C SER A 196 13.33 -18.07 51.33
N ASP A 197 13.45 -17.03 50.50
CA ASP A 197 14.69 -16.29 50.27
C ASP A 197 14.83 -15.08 51.22
N LEU A 198 13.82 -14.84 52.07
CA LEU A 198 13.89 -13.82 53.11
C LEU A 198 14.71 -14.32 54.31
N ASP A 199 15.57 -13.47 54.85
CA ASP A 199 16.38 -13.76 56.04
C ASP A 199 15.55 -13.57 57.32
N ILE A 200 14.55 -14.44 57.50
CA ILE A 200 13.62 -14.46 58.62
C ILE A 200 13.77 -15.79 59.34
N PHE A 201 13.61 -15.79 60.67
CA PHE A 201 13.63 -16.99 61.49
C PHE A 201 12.67 -18.08 60.97
N ASP A 202 13.17 -19.32 60.91
CA ASP A 202 12.48 -20.45 60.26
C ASP A 202 11.09 -20.73 60.86
N GLU A 203 10.90 -20.50 62.16
CA GLU A 203 9.60 -20.63 62.84
C GLU A 203 8.50 -19.76 62.21
N PHE A 204 8.86 -18.61 61.64
CA PHE A 204 7.92 -17.74 60.95
C PHE A 204 7.69 -18.17 59.50
N LYS A 205 8.74 -18.64 58.80
CA LYS A 205 8.63 -19.13 57.40
C LYS A 205 7.61 -20.26 57.29
N ASP A 206 7.65 -21.20 58.22
CA ASP A 206 6.76 -22.36 58.23
C ASP A 206 5.28 -21.95 58.41
N ARG A 207 5.00 -20.93 59.23
CA ARG A 207 3.63 -20.42 59.39
C ARG A 207 3.08 -19.74 58.14
N PHE A 208 3.93 -19.09 57.35
CA PHE A 208 3.51 -18.43 56.11
C PHE A 208 3.33 -19.41 54.95
N LEU A 209 4.11 -20.50 54.88
CA LEU A 209 3.96 -21.54 53.86
C LEU A 209 2.68 -22.37 54.06
N VAL A 210 2.24 -22.60 55.30
CA VAL A 210 1.00 -23.35 55.61
C VAL A 210 -0.27 -22.57 55.20
N ALA A 211 -0.22 -21.24 55.12
CA ALA A 211 -1.36 -20.44 54.66
C ALA A 211 -1.59 -20.55 53.14
N GLU A 212 -0.62 -21.03 52.37
CA GLU A 212 -0.65 -21.06 50.91
C GLU A 212 -1.30 -22.33 50.33
N SER A 213 -1.61 -23.33 51.16
CA SER A 213 -2.36 -24.53 50.77
C SER A 213 -3.88 -24.42 50.93
N ALA A 214 -4.41 -23.26 51.31
CA ALA A 214 -5.85 -23.00 51.19
C ALA A 214 -6.16 -22.61 49.73
N PRO A 215 -7.16 -23.23 49.07
CA PRO A 215 -7.43 -22.94 47.67
C PRO A 215 -7.77 -21.46 47.50
N ARG A 216 -6.92 -20.72 46.77
CA ARG A 216 -7.27 -19.40 46.27
C ARG A 216 -8.52 -19.59 45.41
N ASN A 217 -9.60 -19.01 45.88
CA ASN A 217 -10.87 -18.97 45.20
C ASN A 217 -10.66 -18.17 43.90
N ASP A 218 -10.39 -18.87 42.80
CA ASP A 218 -10.28 -18.31 41.44
C ASP A 218 -11.65 -17.81 40.99
N ARG A 219 -12.14 -16.74 41.62
CA ARG A 219 -13.19 -15.89 41.05
C ARG A 219 -12.57 -14.97 40.01
N LEU A 220 -12.00 -15.53 38.94
CA LEU A 220 -11.69 -14.83 37.69
C LEU A 220 -11.55 -15.84 36.52
N SER A 221 -12.37 -16.88 36.49
CA SER A 221 -12.65 -17.64 35.27
C SER A 221 -14.16 -17.75 35.00
N CYS A 222 -14.89 -16.66 35.19
CA CYS A 222 -16.31 -16.58 34.88
C CYS A 222 -16.54 -15.52 33.78
N SER A 223 -16.14 -15.83 32.55
CA SER A 223 -16.68 -15.16 31.34
C SER A 223 -16.32 -15.82 29.99
N LEU A 224 -15.36 -16.76 29.90
CA LEU A 224 -14.87 -17.24 28.60
C LEU A 224 -15.10 -18.73 28.27
N ARG A 225 -15.92 -19.45 29.06
CA ARG A 225 -16.33 -20.84 28.75
C ARG A 225 -17.84 -21.04 28.54
N LYS A 226 -18.56 -20.02 28.06
CA LYS A 226 -19.97 -20.16 27.62
C LYS A 226 -20.19 -20.15 26.09
N MET A 227 -19.13 -20.21 25.28
CA MET A 227 -19.27 -20.29 23.80
C MET A 227 -18.65 -21.53 23.16
N ALA A 228 -18.29 -22.56 23.93
CA ALA A 228 -17.69 -23.79 23.40
C ALA A 228 -18.48 -25.08 23.67
N SER A 229 -19.74 -25.01 24.14
CA SER A 229 -20.59 -26.20 24.33
C SER A 229 -21.92 -26.18 23.55
N SER A 230 -22.12 -25.24 22.61
CA SER A 230 -23.32 -25.21 21.76
C SER A 230 -23.11 -25.75 20.34
N ARG A 231 -21.93 -26.28 20.01
CA ARG A 231 -21.66 -26.92 18.70
C ARG A 231 -21.53 -28.44 18.72
N SER A 232 -21.61 -29.09 19.88
CA SER A 232 -21.56 -30.55 20.01
C SER A 232 -22.92 -31.20 20.30
N ALA A 233 -24.00 -30.43 20.41
CA ALA A 233 -25.35 -30.95 20.67
C ALA A 233 -26.20 -31.18 19.40
N LEU A 234 -25.68 -30.91 18.20
CA LEU A 234 -26.40 -31.11 16.92
C LEU A 234 -25.97 -32.38 16.16
N LEU A 235 -25.08 -33.20 16.72
CA LEU A 235 -24.57 -34.42 16.07
C LEU A 235 -24.93 -35.72 16.79
N ALA A 236 -26.00 -35.73 17.59
CA ALA A 236 -26.50 -36.92 18.30
C ALA A 236 -28.03 -37.11 18.21
N MET A 237 -28.66 -36.60 17.14
CA MET A 237 -30.09 -36.85 16.83
C MET A 237 -30.32 -37.31 15.38
N MET A 238 -29.32 -37.96 14.78
CA MET A 238 -29.46 -38.68 13.51
C MET A 238 -28.70 -40.00 13.57
N VAL A 239 -29.22 -40.94 14.37
CA VAL A 239 -29.22 -42.39 14.13
C VAL A 239 -30.52 -42.93 14.68
#